data_AF-A0A7X8DA31-F1
#
_entry.id   AF-A0A7X8DA31-F1
#
_cell.length_a   1.000
_cell.length_b   1.000
_cell.length_c   1.000
_cell.angle_alpha   90.00
_cell.angle_beta   90.00
_cell.angle_gamma   90.00
#
_symmetry.space_group_name_H-M   'P 1'
#
loop_
_entity.id
_entity.type
_entity.pdbx_description
1 polymer ?
#
loop_
_entity_poly.entity_id
_entity_poly.type
_entity_poly.pdbx_seq_one_letter_code
_entity_poly.pdbx_strand_id
1 'polypeptide(L)'
;MVHIHNLRDGFPIFKALDSETRIAIVELLANKGPMGMTEIAEELGITAGAITMHMKILAEAGIVCIEPSKGKHGIKKICSATDRKVIIESPCKSN
;
A
#
# COMPACT_ATOMS: atom_id res chain seq x y z
N MET A 1 2.60 8.47 -12.09
CA MET A 1 1.17 8.77 -12.32
C MET A 1 0.50 7.54 -12.95
N VAL A 2 -0.64 7.11 -12.43
CA VAL A 2 -1.50 6.06 -13.01
C VAL A 2 -2.77 6.74 -13.49
N HIS A 3 -3.14 6.47 -14.74
CA HIS A 3 -4.38 6.99 -15.30
C HIS A 3 -5.29 5.82 -15.69
N ILE A 4 -6.47 5.75 -15.08
CA ILE A 4 -7.45 4.70 -15.29
C ILE A 4 -8.53 5.25 -16.22
N HIS A 5 -8.39 4.96 -17.52
CA HIS A 5 -9.35 5.32 -18.56
C HIS A 5 -10.59 4.41 -18.57
N ASN A 6 -10.42 3.16 -18.12
CA ASN A 6 -11.48 2.19 -17.96
C ASN A 6 -11.46 1.67 -16.51
N LEU A 7 -12.60 1.73 -15.82
CA LEU A 7 -12.71 1.29 -14.42
C LEU A 7 -12.19 -0.12 -14.16
N ARG A 8 -12.26 -1.03 -15.14
CA ARG A 8 -11.76 -2.40 -15.00
C ARG A 8 -10.24 -2.46 -14.81
N ASP A 9 -9.49 -1.54 -15.41
CA ASP A 9 -8.04 -1.47 -15.27
C ASP A 9 -7.64 -1.03 -13.86
N GLY A 10 -8.55 -0.35 -13.15
CA GLY A 10 -8.38 0.07 -11.76
C GLY A 10 -8.62 -1.02 -10.73
N PHE A 11 -9.16 -2.18 -11.11
CA PHE A 11 -9.53 -3.24 -10.16
C PHE A 11 -8.44 -3.66 -9.17
N PRO A 12 -7.16 -3.82 -9.58
CA PRO A 12 -6.09 -4.14 -8.62
C PRO A 12 -5.95 -3.06 -7.53
N ILE A 13 -6.01 -1.79 -7.91
CA ILE A 13 -5.93 -0.65 -6.97
C ILE A 13 -7.18 -0.60 -6.10
N PHE A 14 -8.38 -0.73 -6.68
CA PHE A 14 -9.63 -0.69 -5.92
C PHE A 14 -9.69 -1.81 -4.89
N LYS A 15 -9.34 -3.05 -5.28
CA LYS A 15 -9.23 -4.16 -4.34
C LYS A 15 -8.19 -3.89 -3.26
N ALA A 16 -7.04 -3.31 -3.60
CA ALA A 16 -6.04 -2.98 -2.59
C ALA A 16 -6.52 -1.89 -1.61
N LEU A 17 -7.38 -0.97 -2.03
CA LEU A 17 -7.90 0.12 -1.20
C LEU A 17 -9.23 -0.23 -0.48
N ASP A 18 -9.93 -1.30 -0.88
CA ASP A 18 -11.17 -1.80 -0.27
C ASP A 18 -10.91 -2.56 1.06
N SER A 19 -10.15 -1.98 1.97
CA SER A 19 -9.91 -2.51 3.31
C SER A 19 -9.39 -1.43 4.24
N GLU A 20 -10.08 -1.25 5.35
CA GLU A 20 -9.70 -0.30 6.40
C GLU A 20 -8.28 -0.54 6.92
N THR A 21 -7.89 -1.80 7.16
CA THR A 21 -6.51 -2.12 7.58
C THR A 21 -5.48 -1.71 6.54
N ARG A 22 -5.76 -1.90 5.24
CA ARG A 22 -4.84 -1.50 4.17
C ARG A 22 -4.76 0.01 4.01
N ILE A 23 -5.87 0.72 4.18
CA ILE A 23 -5.88 2.19 4.22
C ILE A 23 -5.06 2.69 5.41
N ALA A 24 -5.28 2.16 6.61
CA ALA A 24 -4.53 2.54 7.81
C ALA A 24 -3.01 2.31 7.67
N ILE A 25 -2.59 1.22 7.00
CA ILE A 25 -1.18 0.99 6.65
C ILE A 25 -0.62 2.11 5.78
N VAL A 26 -1.33 2.48 4.71
CA VAL A 26 -0.87 3.51 3.76
C VAL A 26 -0.80 4.87 4.44
N GLU A 27 -1.81 5.22 5.24
CA GLU A 27 -1.84 6.47 6.01
C GLU A 27 -0.71 6.53 7.04
N LEU A 28 -0.44 5.43 7.76
CA LEU A 28 0.67 5.34 8.70
C LEU A 28 2.01 5.60 8.00
N LEU A 29 2.24 4.94 6.87
CA LEU A 29 3.46 5.11 6.08
C LEU A 29 3.58 6.51 5.47
N ALA A 30 2.47 7.12 5.05
CA ALA A 30 2.45 8.48 4.53
C ALA A 30 2.78 9.51 5.62
N ASN A 31 2.28 9.30 6.84
CA ASN A 31 2.45 10.23 7.96
C ASN A 31 3.78 10.07 8.69
N LYS A 32 4.24 8.84 8.91
CA LYS A 32 5.45 8.53 9.69
C LYS A 32 6.68 8.24 8.83
N GLY A 33 6.50 8.03 7.52
CA GLY A 33 7.57 7.67 6.59
C GLY A 33 7.90 6.18 6.58
N PRO A 34 9.00 5.80 5.89
CA PRO A 34 9.37 4.40 5.70
C PRO A 34 9.73 3.69 7.00
N MET A 35 9.23 2.47 7.20
CA MET A 35 9.44 1.67 8.42
C MET A 35 9.33 0.16 8.19
N GLY A 36 9.73 -0.63 9.17
CA GLY A 36 9.73 -2.09 9.10
C GLY A 36 8.35 -2.71 9.27
N MET A 37 8.13 -3.89 8.67
CA MET A 37 6.84 -4.60 8.78
C MET A 37 6.43 -4.91 10.22
N THR A 38 7.38 -5.20 11.11
CA THR A 38 7.09 -5.45 12.54
C THR A 38 6.59 -4.20 13.24
N GLU A 39 7.22 -3.05 12.99
CA GLU A 39 6.83 -1.77 13.58
C GLU A 39 5.42 -1.37 13.13
N ILE A 40 5.10 -1.59 11.85
CA ILE A 40 3.74 -1.36 11.31
C ILE A 40 2.72 -2.26 12.00
N ALA A 41 3.07 -3.53 12.22
CA ALA A 41 2.17 -4.48 12.88
C ALA A 41 1.88 -4.09 14.33
N GLU A 42 2.90 -3.65 15.05
CA GLU A 42 2.79 -3.15 16.44
C GLU A 42 1.93 -1.88 16.52
N GLU A 43 2.20 -0.90 15.66
CA GLU A 43 1.47 0.38 15.61
C GLU A 43 -0.02 0.22 15.29
N LEU A 44 -0.37 -0.77 14.46
CA LEU A 44 -1.74 -1.05 14.06
C LEU A 44 -2.42 -2.16 14.89
N GLY A 45 -1.71 -2.77 15.83
CA GLY A 45 -2.24 -3.87 16.65
C GLY A 45 -2.63 -5.12 15.86
N ILE A 46 -1.93 -5.41 14.76
CA ILE A 46 -2.20 -6.57 13.89
C ILE A 46 -1.06 -7.60 13.95
N THR A 47 -1.33 -8.84 13.53
CA THR A 47 -0.33 -9.91 13.55
C THR A 47 0.70 -9.78 12.43
N ALA A 48 1.89 -10.35 12.64
CA ALA A 48 2.95 -10.44 11.62
C ALA A 48 2.51 -11.18 10.33
N GLY A 49 1.60 -12.16 10.46
CA GLY A 49 1.00 -12.85 9.32
C GLY A 49 0.05 -11.95 8.53
N ALA A 50 -0.80 -11.20 9.23
CA ALA A 50 -1.75 -10.27 8.62
C ALA A 50 -1.02 -9.17 7.84
N ILE A 51 -0.01 -8.53 8.44
CA ILE A 51 0.75 -7.47 7.77
C ILE A 51 1.43 -7.97 6.50
N THR A 52 1.95 -9.20 6.48
CA THR A 52 2.58 -9.78 5.29
C THR A 52 1.60 -9.91 4.14
N MET A 53 0.38 -10.38 4.42
CA MET A 53 -0.69 -10.48 3.43
C MET A 53 -1.12 -9.10 2.91
N HIS A 54 -1.37 -8.14 3.81
CA HIS A 54 -1.78 -6.79 3.44
C HIS A 54 -0.73 -6.09 2.57
N MET A 55 0.54 -6.18 2.97
CA MET A 55 1.67 -5.59 2.25
C MET A 55 1.86 -6.19 0.86
N LYS A 56 1.67 -7.50 0.71
CA LYS A 56 1.72 -8.15 -0.61
C LYS A 56 0.67 -7.54 -1.56
N ILE A 57 -0.57 -7.43 -1.12
CA ILE A 57 -1.67 -6.89 -1.93
C ILE A 57 -1.40 -5.41 -2.31
N LEU A 58 -0.98 -4.60 -1.33
CA LEU A 58 -0.65 -3.20 -1.56
C LEU A 58 0.54 -3.02 -2.52
N ALA A 59 1.57 -3.87 -2.41
CA ALA A 59 2.75 -3.81 -3.26
C ALA A 59 2.45 -4.28 -4.69
N GLU A 60 1.64 -5.32 -4.86
CA GLU A 60 1.16 -5.78 -6.18
C GLU A 60 0.32 -4.71 -6.90
N ALA A 61 -0.43 -3.89 -6.15
CA ALA A 61 -1.13 -2.72 -6.68
C ALA A 61 -0.22 -1.48 -6.89
N GLY A 62 1.04 -1.54 -6.45
CA GLY A 62 2.00 -0.43 -6.53
C GLY A 62 1.68 0.75 -5.61
N ILE A 63 0.91 0.53 -4.54
CA ILE A 63 0.55 1.56 -3.55
C ILE A 63 1.62 1.69 -2.46
N VAL A 64 2.35 0.61 -2.18
CA VAL A 64 3.52 0.62 -1.29
C VAL A 64 4.72 -0.02 -1.99
N CYS A 65 5.92 0.37 -1.57
CA CYS A 65 7.17 -0.29 -1.93
C CYS A 65 7.70 -1.09 -0.74
N ILE A 66 8.39 -2.19 -1.01
CA ILE A 66 9.05 -3.03 -0.01
C ILE A 66 10.47 -3.27 -0.47
N GLU A 67 11.45 -2.74 0.25
CA GLU A 67 12.86 -2.85 -0.10
C GLU A 67 13.66 -3.58 0.99
N PRO A 68 14.58 -4.48 0.61
CA PRO A 68 15.50 -5.07 1.57
C PRO A 68 16.48 -4.02 2.06
N SER A 69 16.69 -3.97 3.37
CA SER A 69 17.65 -3.12 4.05
C SER A 69 18.53 -3.94 4.99
N LYS A 70 19.77 -3.51 5.20
CA LYS A 70 20.71 -4.16 6.12
C LYS A 70 20.32 -3.79 7.56
N GLY A 71 19.78 -4.76 8.31
CA GLY A 71 19.51 -4.63 9.73
C GLY A 71 20.63 -5.22 10.59
N LYS A 72 20.61 -4.90 11.90
CA LYS A 72 21.55 -5.44 12.90
C LYS A 72 21.61 -6.97 12.97
N HIS A 73 20.51 -7.66 12.64
CA HIS A 73 20.40 -9.13 12.72
C HIS A 73 20.02 -9.77 11.37
N GLY A 74 20.48 -9.19 10.26
CA GLY A 74 20.21 -9.70 8.90
C GLY A 74 19.37 -8.74 8.04
N ILE A 75 18.77 -9.26 6.98
CA ILE A 75 17.99 -8.46 6.03
C ILE A 75 16.63 -8.12 6.65
N LYS A 76 16.33 -6.83 6.77
CA LYS A 76 15.00 -6.31 7.13
C LYS A 76 14.30 -5.82 5.87
N LYS A 77 12.96 -5.81 5.88
CA LYS A 77 12.16 -5.16 4.84
C LYS A 77 11.70 -3.80 5.33
N ILE A 78 12.06 -2.75 4.61
CA ILE A 78 11.55 -1.40 4.82
C ILE A 78 10.41 -1.17 3.84
N CYS A 79 9.28 -0.74 4.36
CA CYS A 79 8.07 -0.45 3.62
C CYS A 79 7.88 1.06 3.54
N SER A 80 7.43 1.57 2.40
CA SER A 80 7.12 2.98 2.19
C SER A 80 5.86 3.13 1.35
N ALA A 81 5.09 4.20 1.58
CA ALA A 81 4.00 4.58 0.68
C ALA A 81 4.59 5.13 -0.62
N THR A 82 3.96 4.83 -1.77
CA THR A 82 4.39 5.40 -3.04
C THR A 82 3.80 6.79 -3.24
N ASP A 83 4.62 7.73 -3.74
CA ASP A 83 4.13 9.02 -4.21
C ASP A 83 3.49 8.86 -5.60
N ARG A 84 2.33 8.20 -5.62
CA ARG A 84 1.64 7.80 -6.86
C ARG A 84 0.31 8.52 -6.99
N LYS A 85 0.26 9.48 -7.91
CA LYS A 85 -1.01 10.09 -8.35
C LYS A 85 -1.83 9.08 -9.16
N VAL A 86 -3.06 8.78 -8.73
CA VAL A 86 -4.05 7.96 -9.44
C VAL A 86 -5.19 8.86 -9.90
N ILE A 87 -5.49 8.85 -11.20
CA ILE A 87 -6.61 9.58 -11.80
C ILE A 87 -7.57 8.55 -12.38
N ILE A 88 -8.87 8.70 -12.12
CA ILE A 88 -9.92 7.81 -12.59
C ILE A 88 -10.88 8.63 -13.44
N GLU A 89 -11.07 8.23 -14.70
CA GLU A 89 -12.08 8.84 -15.56
C GLU A 89 -13.46 8.26 -15.22
N SER A 90 -14.45 9.15 -15.06
CA SER A 90 -15.84 8.74 -14.90
C SER A 90 -16.33 8.08 -16.20
N PRO A 91 -17.01 6.93 -16.13
CA PRO A 91 -17.61 6.31 -17.32
C PRO A 91 -18.82 7.11 -17.83
N CYS A 92 -19.41 7.96 -16.99
CA CYS A 92 -20.55 8.80 -17.36
C CYS A 92 -20.05 10.12 -17.94
N LYS A 93 -20.46 10.43 -19.17
CA LYS A 93 -20.30 11.76 -19.75
C LYS A 93 -21.39 12.67 -19.18
N SER A 94 -21.00 13.75 -18.51
CA SER A 94 -21.91 14.85 -18.22
C SER A 94 -22.26 15.52 -19.56
N ASN A 95 -23.55 15.57 -19.89
CA ASN A 95 -24.07 16.36 -21.01
C ASN A 95 -23.93 17.85 -20.73
#